data_AF-A0A374TAM8-F1
#
_entry.id   AF-A0A374TAM8-F1
#
_cell.length_a   1.000
_cell.length_b   1.000
_cell.length_c   1.000
_cell.angle_alpha   90.00
_cell.angle_beta   90.00
_cell.angle_gamma   90.00
#
_symmetry.space_group_name_H-M   'P 1'
#
loop_
_entity.id
_entity.type
_entity.pdbx_description
1 polymer ?
#
loop_
_entity_poly.entity_id
_entity_poly.type
_entity_poly.pdbx_seq_one_letter_code
_entity_poly.pdbx_strand_id
1 'polypeptide(L)'
;MIMEKCLITKLNGSVQNDSLLRIGEFCIKVSKVESPTADSQKFSVRNNKDTHLRIIGNGYFTNETLSENKGKVMDIAANTETLVYYSNGDYEIVVSEKYSLGSFGSSLSKYWKDFKGKLSFDIESLKYSPNIINLMLSNTQVTGDIAVLGKLTGLQILFLSNTQVTGDIAVLGKLTGLVHLNLSNTQVTGDIAVFGKLTGLTDIPSVLNTKVTGDISVYKNTKTNQLQFKGTSVYGDLSVLPNNVLWVQGNSNTGTFTWTGIKNRTNILALEKCKCNNIDAFLNDMATLEAKFIGEYIWYKTISLIGTRTSASDAAVQTLQSKGYTVSITPA
;
A
#
# COMPACT_ATOMS: atom_id res chain seq x y z
N MET A 1 28.50 -28.41 25.78
CA MET A 1 28.32 -27.42 24.70
C MET A 1 28.91 -28.04 23.44
N ILE A 2 28.11 -28.77 22.66
CA ILE A 2 28.58 -29.39 21.41
C ILE A 2 28.15 -28.43 20.30
N MET A 3 29.14 -27.81 19.68
CA MET A 3 28.97 -26.88 18.57
C MET A 3 28.82 -27.72 17.29
N GLU A 4 27.60 -27.84 16.76
CA GLU A 4 27.36 -28.45 15.45
C GLU A 4 28.01 -27.57 14.37
N LYS A 5 29.20 -27.95 13.94
CA LYS A 5 29.84 -27.39 12.74
C LYS A 5 29.09 -27.94 11.52
N CYS A 6 28.30 -27.09 10.85
CA CYS A 6 27.78 -27.39 9.54
C CYS A 6 28.95 -27.52 8.55
N LEU A 7 29.20 -28.73 8.07
CA LEU A 7 30.25 -29.03 7.10
C LEU A 7 29.74 -28.64 5.71
N ILE A 8 30.09 -27.45 5.22
CA ILE A 8 29.88 -27.10 3.82
C ILE A 8 31.00 -27.75 3.00
N THR A 9 30.78 -28.97 2.51
CA THR A 9 31.66 -29.58 1.51
C THR A 9 31.51 -28.81 0.20
N LYS A 10 32.54 -28.05 -0.16
CA LYS A 10 32.69 -27.41 -1.46
C LYS A 10 32.80 -28.54 -2.51
N LEU A 11 31.71 -28.82 -3.24
CA LEU A 11 31.75 -29.75 -4.36
C LEU A 11 32.72 -29.19 -5.41
N ASN A 12 33.84 -29.88 -5.63
CA ASN A 12 34.80 -29.57 -6.70
C ASN A 12 34.21 -30.04 -8.04
N GLY A 13 33.30 -29.25 -8.58
CA GLY A 13 32.70 -29.45 -9.90
C GLY A 13 31.71 -28.32 -10.19
N SER A 14 31.86 -27.65 -11.34
CA SER A 14 30.84 -26.72 -11.82
C SER A 14 29.67 -27.53 -12.37
N VAL A 15 28.58 -27.64 -11.62
CA VAL A 15 27.30 -28.06 -12.21
C VAL A 15 26.80 -26.88 -13.04
N GLN A 16 27.14 -26.84 -14.33
CA GLN A 16 26.51 -25.92 -15.28
C GLN A 16 25.11 -26.45 -15.61
N ASN A 17 24.19 -26.21 -14.69
CA ASN A 17 22.77 -26.42 -14.94
C ASN A 17 22.08 -25.06 -14.86
N ASP A 18 21.84 -24.46 -16.02
CA ASP A 18 21.19 -23.15 -16.14
C ASP A 18 19.73 -23.16 -15.65
N SER A 19 19.17 -24.34 -15.40
CA SER A 19 17.84 -24.52 -14.81
C SER A 19 17.82 -24.44 -13.28
N LEU A 20 18.98 -24.36 -12.61
CA LEU A 20 19.06 -24.22 -11.15
C LEU A 20 19.26 -22.76 -10.71
N LEU A 21 18.70 -22.42 -9.55
CA LEU A 21 18.97 -21.15 -8.87
C LEU A 21 20.37 -21.18 -8.23
N ARG A 22 21.10 -20.10 -8.42
CA ARG A 22 22.46 -19.89 -7.90
C ARG A 22 22.40 -19.02 -6.63
N ILE A 23 23.42 -19.16 -5.78
CA ILE A 23 23.59 -18.26 -4.64
C ILE A 23 23.72 -16.81 -5.16
N GLY A 24 23.05 -15.87 -4.50
CA GLY A 24 23.01 -14.46 -4.91
C GLY A 24 21.84 -14.09 -5.82
N GLU A 25 21.13 -15.08 -6.37
CA GLU A 25 20.02 -14.83 -7.28
C GLU A 25 18.73 -14.44 -6.53
N PHE A 26 17.99 -13.51 -7.13
CA PHE A 26 16.60 -13.16 -6.80
C PHE A 26 15.72 -13.59 -7.97
N CYS A 27 14.78 -14.49 -7.70
CA CYS A 27 13.92 -15.11 -8.71
C CYS A 27 12.52 -14.50 -8.68
N ILE A 28 12.03 -14.17 -9.87
CA ILE A 28 10.71 -13.64 -10.14
C ILE A 28 10.01 -14.63 -11.07
N LYS A 29 8.88 -15.17 -10.63
CA LYS A 29 8.03 -16.00 -11.49
C LYS A 29 7.16 -15.11 -12.33
N VAL A 30 7.10 -15.40 -13.62
CA VAL A 30 6.15 -14.80 -14.55
C VAL A 30 5.15 -15.86 -14.97
N SER A 31 3.87 -15.47 -15.06
CA SER A 31 2.81 -16.37 -15.50
C SER A 31 2.09 -15.83 -16.72
N LYS A 32 1.60 -16.76 -17.55
CA LYS A 32 0.91 -16.46 -18.78
C LYS A 32 -0.35 -15.61 -18.52
N VAL A 33 -0.54 -14.59 -19.34
CA VAL A 33 -1.75 -13.78 -19.42
C VAL A 33 -2.48 -14.04 -20.74
N GLU A 34 -3.80 -13.88 -20.76
CA GLU A 34 -4.63 -14.19 -21.94
C GLU A 34 -4.41 -13.18 -23.07
N SER A 35 -4.33 -11.89 -22.73
CA SER A 35 -4.18 -10.78 -23.68
C SER A 35 -2.92 -9.97 -23.36
N PRO A 36 -1.72 -10.39 -23.81
CA PRO A 36 -0.48 -9.73 -23.46
C PRO A 36 -0.37 -8.34 -24.13
N THR A 37 -0.03 -7.36 -23.32
CA THR A 37 0.33 -5.99 -23.71
C THR A 37 1.68 -5.61 -23.12
N ALA A 38 2.27 -4.51 -23.61
CA ALA A 38 3.46 -3.91 -23.02
C ALA A 38 3.31 -3.73 -21.49
N ASP A 39 2.14 -3.28 -21.03
CA ASP A 39 1.87 -3.09 -19.60
C ASP A 39 1.81 -4.40 -18.79
N SER A 40 1.37 -5.49 -19.39
CA SER A 40 1.33 -6.80 -18.72
C SER A 40 2.66 -7.55 -18.73
N GLN A 41 3.59 -7.12 -19.58
CA GLN A 41 4.84 -7.80 -19.89
C GLN A 41 6.06 -6.92 -19.62
N LYS A 42 6.02 -6.16 -18.52
CA LYS A 42 7.13 -5.31 -18.11
C LYS A 42 7.34 -5.25 -16.61
N PHE A 43 8.54 -4.90 -16.19
CA PHE A 43 8.85 -4.46 -14.83
C PHE A 43 10.07 -3.53 -14.85
N SER A 44 10.21 -2.69 -13.84
CA SER A 44 11.42 -1.90 -13.60
C SER A 44 12.34 -2.58 -12.60
N VAL A 45 13.64 -2.47 -12.85
CA VAL A 45 14.68 -2.93 -11.94
C VAL A 45 15.84 -1.95 -11.96
N ARG A 46 16.44 -1.76 -10.80
CA ARG A 46 17.70 -1.04 -10.66
C ARG A 46 18.59 -1.77 -9.68
N ASN A 47 19.84 -1.97 -10.07
CA ASN A 47 20.90 -2.48 -9.22
C ASN A 47 21.97 -1.41 -9.03
N ASN A 48 22.60 -1.37 -7.86
CA ASN A 48 23.67 -0.41 -7.55
C ASN A 48 25.04 -0.83 -8.14
N LYS A 49 25.11 -2.03 -8.72
CA LYS A 49 26.25 -2.58 -9.45
C LYS A 49 25.77 -3.12 -10.78
N ASP A 50 26.69 -3.25 -11.73
CA ASP A 50 26.40 -3.95 -12.98
C ASP A 50 25.95 -5.37 -12.65
N THR A 51 24.88 -5.80 -13.31
CA THR A 51 24.32 -7.14 -13.17
C THR A 51 23.75 -7.57 -14.51
N HIS A 52 23.31 -8.81 -14.59
CA HIS A 52 22.47 -9.28 -15.68
C HIS A 52 21.23 -9.95 -15.14
N LEU A 53 20.19 -9.92 -15.98
CA LEU A 53 19.01 -10.75 -15.85
C LEU A 53 19.17 -11.98 -16.72
N ARG A 54 18.61 -13.10 -16.28
CA ARG A 54 18.48 -14.29 -17.12
C ARG A 54 17.11 -14.92 -17.00
N ILE A 55 16.66 -15.59 -18.06
CA ILE A 55 15.41 -16.36 -18.08
C ILE A 55 15.69 -17.85 -17.90
N ILE A 56 15.01 -18.47 -16.95
CA ILE A 56 14.94 -19.93 -16.79
C ILE A 56 13.61 -20.41 -17.36
N GLY A 57 13.67 -21.31 -18.34
CA GLY A 57 12.49 -21.82 -19.05
C GLY A 57 12.43 -21.33 -20.51
N ASN A 58 11.24 -21.30 -21.09
CA ASN A 58 11.05 -21.09 -22.53
C ASN A 58 10.85 -19.63 -22.95
N GLY A 59 10.84 -18.68 -22.00
CA GLY A 59 10.71 -17.26 -22.29
C GLY A 59 11.94 -16.62 -22.91
N TYR A 60 11.81 -15.36 -23.28
CA TYR A 60 12.87 -14.47 -23.76
C TYR A 60 12.54 -13.01 -23.44
N PHE A 61 13.56 -12.14 -23.39
CA PHE A 61 13.39 -10.70 -23.30
C PHE A 61 12.99 -10.11 -24.65
N THR A 62 12.20 -9.04 -24.64
CA THR A 62 11.65 -8.44 -25.86
C THR A 62 11.78 -6.91 -25.85
N ASN A 63 11.27 -6.26 -26.90
CA ASN A 63 11.11 -4.81 -26.96
C ASN A 63 9.70 -4.41 -26.46
N GLU A 64 9.44 -3.11 -26.36
CA GLU A 64 8.15 -2.60 -25.86
C GLU A 64 6.95 -3.07 -26.68
N THR A 65 7.12 -3.27 -27.99
CA THR A 65 6.07 -3.76 -28.89
C THR A 65 5.88 -5.29 -28.83
N LEU A 66 6.63 -5.99 -27.99
CA LEU A 66 6.62 -7.45 -27.84
C LEU A 66 6.93 -8.23 -29.14
N SER A 67 7.57 -7.59 -30.11
CA SER A 67 7.77 -8.13 -31.46
C SER A 67 9.16 -8.73 -31.69
N GLU A 68 10.13 -8.41 -30.82
CA GLU A 68 11.51 -8.87 -30.94
C GLU A 68 11.83 -10.00 -29.96
N ASN A 69 12.67 -10.94 -30.36
CA ASN A 69 13.32 -11.87 -29.44
C ASN A 69 14.76 -11.40 -29.17
N LYS A 70 15.00 -10.84 -27.98
CA LYS A 70 16.30 -10.35 -27.54
C LYS A 70 17.11 -11.40 -26.76
N GLY A 71 16.68 -12.66 -26.81
CA GLY A 71 17.33 -13.77 -26.11
C GLY A 71 16.98 -13.84 -24.62
N LYS A 72 17.74 -14.65 -23.88
CA LYS A 72 17.45 -15.00 -22.48
C LYS A 72 18.31 -14.26 -21.46
N VAL A 73 19.23 -13.42 -21.88
CA VAL A 73 20.14 -12.67 -21.02
C VAL A 73 20.04 -11.19 -21.36
N MET A 74 20.03 -10.34 -20.35
CA MET A 74 19.99 -8.88 -20.50
C MET A 74 20.89 -8.25 -19.45
N ASP A 75 21.87 -7.45 -19.89
CA ASP A 75 22.72 -6.69 -18.98
C ASP A 75 21.98 -5.46 -18.43
N ILE A 76 22.21 -5.16 -17.16
CA ILE A 76 21.68 -4.00 -16.45
C ILE A 76 22.86 -3.22 -15.89
N ALA A 77 23.04 -1.99 -16.40
CA ALA A 77 24.09 -1.10 -15.94
C ALA A 77 23.81 -0.62 -14.50
N ALA A 78 24.88 -0.48 -13.71
CA ALA A 78 24.82 0.03 -12.36
C ALA A 78 24.07 1.37 -12.29
N ASN A 79 23.28 1.54 -11.25
CA ASN A 79 22.56 2.77 -10.90
C ASN A 79 21.60 3.30 -11.98
N THR A 80 21.27 2.47 -12.97
CA THR A 80 20.32 2.79 -14.03
C THR A 80 19.01 2.09 -13.73
N GLU A 81 17.91 2.85 -13.71
CA GLU A 81 16.57 2.25 -13.68
C GLU A 81 16.25 1.74 -15.09
N THR A 82 16.08 0.44 -15.23
CA THR A 82 15.83 -0.22 -16.52
C THR A 82 14.42 -0.77 -16.55
N LEU A 83 13.68 -0.45 -17.62
CA LEU A 83 12.40 -1.06 -17.91
C LEU A 83 12.64 -2.32 -18.76
N VAL A 84 12.29 -3.47 -18.20
CA VAL A 84 12.51 -4.80 -18.78
C VAL A 84 11.20 -5.26 -19.39
N TYR A 85 11.24 -5.66 -20.66
CA TYR A 85 10.10 -6.29 -21.33
C TYR A 85 10.39 -7.76 -21.59
N TYR A 86 9.39 -8.62 -21.39
CA TYR A 86 9.55 -10.08 -21.44
C TYR A 86 8.44 -10.77 -22.23
N SER A 87 8.69 -11.94 -22.80
CA SER A 87 7.71 -12.68 -23.60
C SER A 87 6.56 -13.22 -22.73
N ASN A 88 5.34 -13.31 -23.24
CA ASN A 88 4.26 -13.93 -22.48
C ASN A 88 4.48 -15.45 -22.30
N GLY A 89 4.39 -15.96 -21.07
CA GLY A 89 4.53 -17.39 -20.79
C GLY A 89 4.69 -17.68 -19.30
N ASP A 90 4.96 -18.96 -18.99
CA ASP A 90 5.20 -19.44 -17.63
C ASP A 90 6.68 -19.83 -17.48
N TYR A 91 7.44 -19.01 -16.78
CA TYR A 91 8.90 -19.19 -16.59
C TYR A 91 9.42 -18.27 -15.48
N GLU A 92 10.73 -18.28 -15.24
CA GLU A 92 11.35 -17.44 -14.21
C GLU A 92 12.30 -16.42 -14.84
N ILE A 93 12.30 -15.20 -14.29
CA ILE A 93 13.28 -14.17 -14.55
C ILE A 93 14.12 -14.01 -13.30
N VAL A 94 15.43 -14.03 -13.46
CA VAL A 94 16.38 -14.02 -12.34
C VAL A 94 17.26 -12.79 -12.41
N VAL A 95 17.32 -12.05 -11.31
CA VAL A 95 18.32 -11.00 -11.08
C VAL A 95 19.54 -11.64 -10.42
N SER A 96 20.69 -11.57 -11.08
CA SER A 96 21.88 -12.34 -10.67
C SER A 96 22.55 -11.83 -9.38
N GLU A 97 22.44 -10.53 -9.09
CA GLU A 97 23.11 -9.90 -7.94
C GLU A 97 22.11 -9.22 -7.00
N LYS A 98 21.33 -10.00 -6.24
CA LYS A 98 20.26 -9.48 -5.36
C LYS A 98 20.75 -8.54 -4.26
N TYR A 99 22.01 -8.68 -3.84
CA TYR A 99 22.60 -7.84 -2.79
C TYR A 99 22.70 -6.37 -3.20
N SER A 100 22.80 -6.12 -4.51
CA SER A 100 22.86 -4.77 -5.08
C SER A 100 21.50 -4.21 -5.51
N LEU A 101 20.41 -4.98 -5.35
CA LEU A 101 19.06 -4.54 -5.76
C LEU A 101 18.67 -3.26 -5.01
N GLY A 102 18.40 -2.19 -5.76
CA GLY A 102 18.10 -0.84 -5.26
C GLY A 102 16.66 -0.41 -5.53
N SER A 103 16.09 -0.81 -6.67
CA SER A 103 14.67 -0.64 -6.97
C SER A 103 14.13 -1.88 -7.65
N PHE A 104 12.86 -2.20 -7.37
CA PHE A 104 12.13 -3.19 -8.15
C PHE A 104 10.63 -2.84 -8.19
N GLY A 105 10.00 -2.96 -9.35
CA GLY A 105 8.61 -2.56 -9.48
C GLY A 105 7.91 -2.99 -10.76
N SER A 106 6.59 -3.00 -10.75
CA SER A 106 5.74 -3.22 -11.91
C SER A 106 5.48 -1.93 -12.73
N SER A 107 5.96 -0.78 -12.26
CA SER A 107 5.76 0.53 -12.88
C SER A 107 6.89 1.50 -12.48
N LEU A 108 7.10 2.52 -13.32
CA LEU A 108 7.93 3.69 -13.00
C LEU A 108 7.11 4.87 -12.42
N SER A 109 5.77 4.75 -12.40
CA SER A 109 4.88 5.84 -12.03
C SER A 109 4.21 5.64 -10.66
N LYS A 110 3.98 6.75 -9.96
CA LYS A 110 3.31 6.83 -8.66
C LYS A 110 1.78 6.77 -8.72
N TYR A 111 1.18 6.56 -9.91
CA TYR A 111 -0.27 6.57 -10.11
C TYR A 111 -0.74 5.16 -10.50
N TRP A 112 -1.57 4.57 -9.64
CA TRP A 112 -1.81 3.13 -9.54
C TRP A 112 -3.15 2.77 -10.15
N LYS A 113 -3.16 1.88 -11.16
CA LYS A 113 -4.30 0.99 -11.50
C LYS A 113 -4.03 0.01 -12.65
N ASP A 114 -3.01 0.21 -13.47
CA ASP A 114 -3.00 -0.41 -14.81
C ASP A 114 -2.01 -1.55 -15.03
N PHE A 115 -1.24 -1.97 -14.03
CA PHE A 115 -0.40 -3.16 -14.20
C PHE A 115 -1.26 -4.42 -14.27
N LYS A 116 -1.17 -5.12 -15.41
CA LYS A 116 -1.97 -6.31 -15.73
C LYS A 116 -1.12 -7.59 -15.81
N GLY A 117 0.16 -7.51 -15.46
CA GLY A 117 1.06 -8.64 -15.49
C GLY A 117 0.89 -9.57 -14.28
N LYS A 118 1.43 -10.78 -14.40
CA LYS A 118 1.43 -11.77 -13.31
C LYS A 118 2.86 -12.06 -12.88
N LEU A 119 3.42 -11.12 -12.14
CA LEU A 119 4.71 -11.29 -11.46
C LEU A 119 4.45 -11.84 -10.06
N SER A 120 5.16 -12.88 -9.64
CA SER A 120 5.10 -13.40 -8.28
C SER A 120 6.48 -13.72 -7.73
N PHE A 121 6.63 -13.50 -6.43
CA PHE A 121 7.72 -13.99 -5.59
C PHE A 121 7.30 -13.83 -4.13
N ASP A 122 7.97 -14.53 -3.23
CA ASP A 122 7.80 -14.34 -1.80
C ASP A 122 8.62 -13.13 -1.34
N ILE A 123 7.99 -12.15 -0.70
CA ILE A 123 8.65 -10.94 -0.22
C ILE A 123 9.80 -11.23 0.76
N GLU A 124 9.79 -12.39 1.46
CA GLU A 124 10.87 -12.81 2.34
C GLU A 124 12.22 -12.94 1.60
N SER A 125 12.19 -13.20 0.29
CA SER A 125 13.39 -13.28 -0.55
C SER A 125 14.20 -11.97 -0.55
N LEU A 126 13.58 -10.83 -0.24
CA LEU A 126 14.22 -9.51 -0.14
C LEU A 126 15.08 -9.34 1.11
N LYS A 127 15.11 -10.31 2.04
CA LYS A 127 15.91 -10.23 3.28
C LYS A 127 17.42 -10.05 3.05
N TYR A 128 17.89 -10.33 1.84
CA TYR A 128 19.29 -10.21 1.42
C TYR A 128 19.54 -9.00 0.51
N SER A 129 18.57 -8.12 0.35
CA SER A 129 18.65 -6.95 -0.54
C SER A 129 18.55 -5.65 0.27
N PRO A 130 19.51 -5.35 1.16
CA PRO A 130 19.43 -4.24 2.11
C PRO A 130 19.46 -2.86 1.47
N ASN A 131 19.86 -2.78 0.19
CA ASN A 131 20.04 -1.53 -0.56
C ASN A 131 18.76 -1.03 -1.24
N ILE A 132 17.63 -1.73 -1.06
CA ILE A 132 16.36 -1.36 -1.69
C ILE A 132 15.86 -0.03 -1.10
N ILE A 133 15.58 0.90 -2.01
CA ILE A 133 15.01 2.22 -1.72
C ILE A 133 13.54 2.27 -2.20
N ASN A 134 13.22 1.60 -3.31
CA ASN A 134 11.88 1.63 -3.92
C ASN A 134 11.34 0.22 -4.18
N LEU A 135 10.16 -0.07 -3.62
CA LEU A 135 9.36 -1.25 -3.94
C LEU A 135 8.00 -0.81 -4.49
N MET A 136 7.79 -1.05 -5.78
CA MET A 136 6.59 -0.64 -6.51
C MET A 136 5.85 -1.88 -7.03
N LEU A 137 5.28 -2.67 -6.13
CA LEU A 137 4.81 -4.04 -6.38
C LEU A 137 3.30 -4.18 -6.53
N SER A 138 2.56 -3.08 -6.63
CA SER A 138 1.11 -3.20 -6.69
C SER A 138 0.60 -3.95 -7.92
N ASN A 139 -0.55 -4.61 -7.75
CA ASN A 139 -1.20 -5.48 -8.73
C ASN A 139 -0.31 -6.64 -9.19
N THR A 140 0.61 -7.09 -8.34
CA THR A 140 1.38 -8.31 -8.54
C THR A 140 0.84 -9.45 -7.68
N GLN A 141 1.33 -10.65 -7.91
CA GLN A 141 1.04 -11.84 -7.12
C GLN A 141 2.13 -12.07 -6.05
N VAL A 142 2.69 -10.98 -5.51
CA VAL A 142 3.65 -11.06 -4.40
C VAL A 142 2.94 -11.53 -3.12
N THR A 143 3.57 -12.45 -2.41
CA THR A 143 3.09 -13.10 -1.19
C THR A 143 4.11 -12.92 -0.06
N GLY A 144 3.85 -13.51 1.10
CA GLY A 144 4.77 -13.57 2.23
C GLY A 144 4.49 -12.53 3.31
N ASP A 145 5.32 -12.54 4.35
CA ASP A 145 5.19 -11.67 5.52
C ASP A 145 6.05 -10.40 5.37
N ILE A 146 5.45 -9.22 5.58
CA ILE A 146 6.15 -7.93 5.54
C ILE A 146 7.19 -7.73 6.64
N ALA A 147 7.32 -8.63 7.62
CA ALA A 147 8.32 -8.57 8.69
C ALA A 147 9.76 -8.40 8.16
N VAL A 148 10.05 -8.93 6.97
CA VAL A 148 11.33 -8.77 6.27
C VAL A 148 11.67 -7.31 5.97
N LEU A 149 10.67 -6.47 5.70
CA LEU A 149 10.85 -5.08 5.31
C LEU A 149 11.48 -4.25 6.42
N GLY A 150 11.35 -4.66 7.69
CA GLY A 150 11.99 -3.99 8.83
C GLY A 150 13.52 -3.99 8.79
N LYS A 151 14.16 -4.74 7.89
CA LYS A 151 15.60 -4.70 7.62
C LYS A 151 15.99 -3.70 6.53
N LEU A 152 15.03 -3.22 5.74
CA LEU A 152 15.24 -2.33 4.60
C LEU A 152 15.11 -0.88 5.05
N THR A 153 15.93 -0.44 6.00
CA THR A 153 15.79 0.88 6.65
C THR A 153 16.02 2.06 5.71
N GLY A 154 16.60 1.83 4.52
CA GLY A 154 16.72 2.81 3.44
C GLY A 154 15.49 2.96 2.56
N LEU A 155 14.42 2.19 2.80
CA LEU A 155 13.21 2.20 1.98
C LEU A 155 12.48 3.55 2.08
N GLN A 156 12.20 4.15 0.93
CA GLN A 156 11.50 5.43 0.78
C GLN A 156 10.13 5.25 0.15
N ILE A 157 9.98 4.31 -0.77
CA ILE A 157 8.72 4.05 -1.47
C ILE A 157 8.31 2.60 -1.25
N LEU A 158 7.12 2.38 -0.67
CA LEU A 158 6.55 1.06 -0.49
C LEU A 158 5.11 1.01 -0.98
N PHE A 159 4.91 0.35 -2.11
CA PHE A 159 3.61 0.15 -2.71
C PHE A 159 3.35 -1.34 -2.94
N LEU A 160 2.45 -1.90 -2.14
CA LEU A 160 2.08 -3.32 -2.14
C LEU A 160 0.59 -3.49 -2.45
N SER A 161 -0.09 -2.48 -2.99
CA SER A 161 -1.55 -2.53 -3.09
C SER A 161 -2.02 -3.62 -4.06
N ASN A 162 -3.09 -4.35 -3.74
CA ASN A 162 -3.56 -5.50 -4.54
C ASN A 162 -2.48 -6.60 -4.67
N THR A 163 -1.84 -6.96 -3.56
CA THR A 163 -0.95 -8.13 -3.45
C THR A 163 -1.47 -9.07 -2.36
N GLN A 164 -0.87 -10.25 -2.22
CA GLN A 164 -1.26 -11.24 -1.20
C GLN A 164 -0.34 -11.20 0.03
N VAL A 165 0.35 -10.09 0.26
CA VAL A 165 1.22 -9.93 1.44
C VAL A 165 0.41 -9.92 2.74
N THR A 166 1.04 -10.47 3.77
CA THR A 166 0.51 -10.62 5.14
C THR A 166 1.50 -10.00 6.14
N GLY A 167 1.19 -10.08 7.43
CA GLY A 167 2.08 -9.63 8.51
C GLY A 167 1.59 -8.35 9.20
N ASP A 168 2.26 -8.03 10.30
CA ASP A 168 1.92 -6.89 11.16
C ASP A 168 2.64 -5.60 10.70
N ILE A 169 1.87 -4.53 10.48
CA ILE A 169 2.40 -3.22 10.08
C ILE A 169 3.31 -2.57 11.13
N ALA A 170 3.36 -3.06 12.38
CA ALA A 170 4.29 -2.60 13.41
C ALA A 170 5.76 -2.62 12.94
N VAL A 171 6.11 -3.55 12.03
CA VAL A 171 7.46 -3.62 11.43
C VAL A 171 7.85 -2.33 10.71
N LEU A 172 6.88 -1.62 10.12
CA LEU A 172 7.11 -0.40 9.36
C LEU A 172 7.67 0.72 10.24
N GLY A 173 7.44 0.68 11.56
CA GLY A 173 7.96 1.68 12.49
C GLY A 173 9.50 1.80 12.53
N LYS A 174 10.23 0.88 11.88
CA LYS A 174 11.68 0.95 11.67
C LYS A 174 12.08 1.77 10.43
N LEU A 175 11.12 2.08 9.56
CA LEU A 175 11.32 2.64 8.23
C LEU A 175 11.02 4.14 8.24
N THR A 176 11.74 4.88 9.08
CA THR A 176 11.50 6.32 9.30
C THR A 176 11.80 7.18 8.08
N GLY A 177 12.51 6.63 7.08
CA GLY A 177 12.75 7.26 5.78
C GLY A 177 11.64 7.05 4.74
N LEU A 178 10.55 6.32 5.07
CA LEU A 178 9.42 6.15 4.16
C LEU A 178 8.76 7.49 3.86
N VAL A 179 8.62 7.76 2.56
CA VAL A 179 7.97 8.95 2.00
C VAL A 179 6.57 8.60 1.50
N HIS A 180 6.42 7.45 0.85
CA HIS A 180 5.15 6.99 0.30
C HIS A 180 4.83 5.55 0.70
N LEU A 181 3.60 5.32 1.15
CA LEU A 181 3.13 4.02 1.63
C LEU A 181 1.72 3.69 1.13
N ASN A 182 1.58 2.57 0.43
CA ASN A 182 0.28 2.02 0.03
C ASN A 182 0.24 0.50 0.26
N LEU A 183 -0.65 0.09 1.16
CA LEU A 183 -0.91 -1.31 1.53
C LEU A 183 -2.34 -1.74 1.19
N SER A 184 -3.09 -0.94 0.41
CA SER A 184 -4.51 -1.19 0.16
C SER A 184 -4.76 -2.54 -0.51
N ASN A 185 -5.85 -3.23 -0.15
CA ASN A 185 -6.20 -4.56 -0.68
C ASN A 185 -5.07 -5.56 -0.47
N THR A 186 -4.58 -5.66 0.77
CA THR A 186 -3.64 -6.69 1.21
C THR A 186 -4.17 -7.32 2.50
N GLN A 187 -3.51 -8.38 2.95
CA GLN A 187 -3.95 -9.14 4.13
C GLN A 187 -3.21 -8.71 5.40
N VAL A 188 -2.55 -7.55 5.39
CA VAL A 188 -1.80 -7.01 6.53
C VAL A 188 -2.73 -6.69 7.71
N THR A 189 -2.20 -6.86 8.91
CA THR A 189 -2.83 -6.59 10.20
C THR A 189 -2.01 -5.56 10.98
N GLY A 190 -2.48 -5.20 12.17
CA GLY A 190 -1.73 -4.35 13.11
C GLY A 190 -2.38 -3.00 13.35
N ASP A 191 -1.73 -2.18 14.16
CA ASP A 191 -2.26 -0.90 14.67
C ASP A 191 -1.68 0.30 13.90
N ILE A 192 -2.56 1.20 13.43
CA ILE A 192 -2.20 2.42 12.71
C ILE A 192 -1.36 3.41 13.55
N ALA A 193 -1.25 3.23 14.88
CA ALA A 193 -0.35 3.98 15.73
C ALA A 193 1.11 3.94 15.24
N VAL A 194 1.51 2.90 14.50
CA VAL A 194 2.83 2.82 13.86
C VAL A 194 3.09 3.99 12.91
N PHE A 195 2.06 4.55 12.26
CA PHE A 195 2.23 5.66 11.32
C PHE A 195 2.71 6.95 11.99
N GLY A 196 2.47 7.10 13.30
CA GLY A 196 3.04 8.20 14.08
C GLY A 196 4.58 8.17 14.18
N LYS A 197 5.22 7.02 13.89
CA LYS A 197 6.68 6.88 13.83
C LYS A 197 7.27 7.20 12.46
N LEU A 198 6.44 7.26 11.41
CA LEU A 198 6.88 7.44 10.03
C LEU A 198 6.95 8.92 9.68
N THR A 199 7.92 9.61 10.27
CA THR A 199 8.06 11.08 10.19
C THR A 199 8.43 11.60 8.80
N GLY A 200 8.90 10.72 7.90
CA GLY A 200 9.23 11.07 6.51
C GLY A 200 8.05 11.10 5.55
N LEU A 201 6.86 10.65 5.96
CA LEU A 201 5.71 10.55 5.08
C LEU A 201 5.23 11.92 4.62
N THR A 202 5.05 12.09 3.30
CA THR A 202 4.49 13.31 2.73
C THR A 202 2.98 13.26 2.58
N ASP A 203 2.43 12.04 2.52
CA ASP A 203 1.01 11.75 2.32
C ASP A 203 0.49 10.75 3.36
N ILE A 204 -0.83 10.69 3.54
CA ILE A 204 -1.45 9.69 4.43
C ILE A 204 -1.23 8.27 3.86
N PRO A 205 -0.77 7.30 4.68
CA PRO A 205 -0.72 5.90 4.29
C PRO A 205 -2.07 5.38 3.81
N SER A 206 -2.07 4.72 2.66
CA SER A 206 -3.28 4.07 2.14
C SER A 206 -3.36 2.63 2.64
N VAL A 207 -4.41 2.31 3.42
CA VAL A 207 -4.63 0.99 4.04
C VAL A 207 -6.02 0.44 3.76
N LEU A 208 -6.65 0.87 2.66
CA LEU A 208 -8.03 0.50 2.36
C LEU A 208 -8.17 -1.01 2.18
N ASN A 209 -9.25 -1.60 2.69
CA ASN A 209 -9.52 -3.04 2.61
C ASN A 209 -8.33 -3.89 3.11
N THR A 210 -7.84 -3.56 4.30
CA THR A 210 -6.85 -4.34 5.05
C THR A 210 -7.42 -4.71 6.42
N LYS A 211 -6.73 -5.56 7.17
CA LYS A 211 -7.19 -5.96 8.51
C LYS A 211 -6.63 -5.05 9.62
N VAL A 212 -6.18 -3.84 9.27
CA VAL A 212 -5.62 -2.90 10.25
C VAL A 212 -6.71 -2.33 11.15
N THR A 213 -6.30 -1.97 12.36
CA THR A 213 -7.12 -1.34 13.39
C THR A 213 -6.35 -0.16 13.99
N GLY A 214 -6.93 0.49 14.99
CA GLY A 214 -6.25 1.48 15.82
C GLY A 214 -6.99 2.80 15.89
N ASP A 215 -6.49 3.66 16.77
CA ASP A 215 -7.12 4.92 17.12
C ASP A 215 -6.77 6.03 16.10
N ILE A 216 -7.80 6.70 15.59
CA ILE A 216 -7.70 7.77 14.59
C ILE A 216 -6.90 9.00 15.09
N SER A 217 -6.67 9.13 16.39
CA SER A 217 -5.88 10.21 17.01
C SER A 217 -4.44 10.28 16.51
N VAL A 218 -3.90 9.23 15.88
CA VAL A 218 -2.63 9.29 15.13
C VAL A 218 -2.64 10.41 14.07
N TYR A 219 -3.82 10.77 13.55
CA TYR A 219 -4.01 11.81 12.55
C TYR A 219 -4.37 13.20 13.11
N LYS A 220 -4.31 13.43 14.44
CA LYS A 220 -4.69 14.71 15.06
C LYS A 220 -3.96 15.96 14.53
N ASN A 221 -2.77 15.76 13.94
CA ASN A 221 -1.94 16.83 13.37
C ASN A 221 -1.84 16.79 11.84
N THR A 222 -2.68 15.99 11.18
CA THR A 222 -2.60 15.81 9.72
C THR A 222 -2.89 17.10 8.95
N LYS A 223 -2.26 17.25 7.79
CA LYS A 223 -2.47 18.38 6.85
C LYS A 223 -3.41 18.05 5.70
N THR A 224 -3.85 16.80 5.58
CA THR A 224 -4.84 16.39 4.57
C THR A 224 -6.22 17.00 4.86
N ASN A 225 -7.05 17.09 3.82
CA ASN A 225 -8.45 17.47 3.98
C ASN A 225 -9.39 16.26 4.10
N GLN A 226 -8.85 15.06 3.91
CA GLN A 226 -9.63 13.83 3.85
C GLN A 226 -8.89 12.64 4.46
N LEU A 227 -9.65 11.73 5.08
CA LEU A 227 -9.15 10.45 5.58
C LEU A 227 -10.05 9.30 5.11
N GLN A 228 -9.45 8.18 4.73
CA GLN A 228 -10.17 7.02 4.21
C GLN A 228 -9.73 5.75 4.93
N PHE A 229 -10.71 5.05 5.49
CA PHE A 229 -10.52 3.83 6.28
C PHE A 229 -11.47 2.70 5.83
N LYS A 230 -12.00 2.80 4.60
CA LYS A 230 -12.86 1.79 4.01
C LYS A 230 -12.25 0.39 4.16
N GLY A 231 -13.05 -0.55 4.62
CA GLY A 231 -12.63 -1.95 4.77
C GLY A 231 -11.56 -2.17 5.84
N THR A 232 -11.38 -1.25 6.80
CA THR A 232 -10.52 -1.41 7.98
C THR A 232 -11.35 -1.38 9.26
N SER A 233 -10.71 -1.56 10.43
CA SER A 233 -11.37 -1.43 11.75
C SER A 233 -10.89 -0.22 12.55
N VAL A 234 -10.44 0.84 11.88
CA VAL A 234 -10.03 2.10 12.53
C VAL A 234 -11.19 2.70 13.32
N TYR A 235 -10.90 3.17 14.54
CA TYR A 235 -11.87 3.68 15.49
C TYR A 235 -11.35 4.95 16.17
N GLY A 236 -12.10 5.50 17.11
CA GLY A 236 -11.64 6.59 17.99
C GLY A 236 -12.50 7.84 17.92
N ASP A 237 -12.09 8.88 18.63
CA ASP A 237 -12.84 10.13 18.74
C ASP A 237 -12.58 11.05 17.53
N LEU A 238 -13.63 11.34 16.76
CA LEU A 238 -13.56 12.24 15.60
C LEU A 238 -13.28 13.70 16.01
N SER A 239 -13.55 14.08 17.26
CA SER A 239 -13.36 15.44 17.74
C SER A 239 -11.89 15.88 17.79
N VAL A 240 -10.96 14.91 17.81
CA VAL A 240 -9.50 15.16 17.84
C VAL A 240 -8.95 15.59 16.48
N LEU A 241 -9.72 15.40 15.40
CA LEU A 241 -9.27 15.70 14.04
C LEU A 241 -9.22 17.21 13.80
N PRO A 242 -8.18 17.72 13.13
CA PRO A 242 -8.00 19.14 12.96
C PRO A 242 -9.01 19.71 11.95
N ASN A 243 -9.25 21.02 12.04
CA ASN A 243 -10.29 21.73 11.26
C ASN A 243 -10.09 21.65 9.73
N ASN A 244 -8.89 21.36 9.25
CA ASN A 244 -8.62 21.14 7.82
C ASN A 244 -9.18 19.81 7.31
N VAL A 245 -9.36 18.80 8.16
CA VAL A 245 -10.03 17.55 7.75
C VAL A 245 -11.51 17.86 7.60
N LEU A 246 -12.00 17.80 6.36
CA LEU A 246 -13.38 18.08 5.99
C LEU A 246 -14.18 16.82 5.72
N TRP A 247 -13.53 15.67 5.52
CA TRP A 247 -14.23 14.42 5.26
C TRP A 247 -13.50 13.19 5.78
N VAL A 248 -14.26 12.25 6.35
CA VAL A 248 -13.76 10.93 6.77
C VAL A 248 -14.66 9.85 6.19
N GLN A 249 -14.06 8.85 5.52
CA GLN A 249 -14.73 7.61 5.20
C GLN A 249 -14.33 6.52 6.18
N GLY A 250 -15.32 5.97 6.86
CA GLY A 250 -15.17 4.83 7.75
C GLY A 250 -15.38 3.50 7.03
N ASN A 251 -15.67 2.47 7.82
CA ASN A 251 -16.19 1.21 7.32
C ASN A 251 -17.56 0.94 7.94
N SER A 252 -18.54 0.52 7.13
CA SER A 252 -19.91 0.33 7.62
C SER A 252 -20.03 -0.82 8.63
N ASN A 253 -19.11 -1.79 8.58
CA ASN A 253 -19.23 -3.06 9.29
C ASN A 253 -18.32 -3.14 10.53
N THR A 254 -17.24 -2.35 10.59
CA THR A 254 -16.20 -2.43 11.63
C THR A 254 -15.63 -1.06 11.93
N GLY A 255 -14.98 -0.92 13.08
CA GLY A 255 -14.53 0.38 13.57
C GLY A 255 -15.72 1.22 14.05
N THR A 256 -15.66 1.71 15.28
CA THR A 256 -16.70 2.58 15.83
C THR A 256 -16.07 3.90 16.20
N PHE A 257 -16.52 4.97 15.56
CA PHE A 257 -16.12 6.30 15.93
C PHE A 257 -16.95 6.82 17.10
N THR A 258 -16.37 7.77 17.80
CA THR A 258 -17.06 8.51 18.86
C THR A 258 -17.03 10.00 18.57
N TRP A 259 -17.93 10.73 19.23
CA TRP A 259 -17.93 12.19 19.22
C TRP A 259 -18.04 12.73 20.65
N THR A 260 -17.03 13.48 21.08
CA THR A 260 -16.98 14.07 22.44
C THR A 260 -17.13 15.60 22.46
N GLY A 261 -17.73 16.16 21.41
CA GLY A 261 -18.03 17.58 21.29
C GLY A 261 -16.97 18.39 20.55
N ILE A 262 -17.35 19.58 20.05
CA ILE A 262 -16.44 20.51 19.38
C ILE A 262 -15.27 20.89 20.31
N LYS A 263 -14.03 20.74 19.81
CA LYS A 263 -12.82 21.29 20.45
C LYS A 263 -12.42 22.62 19.80
N ASN A 264 -11.89 22.55 18.58
CA ASN A 264 -11.34 23.70 17.85
C ASN A 264 -11.85 23.77 16.39
N ARG A 265 -12.96 23.11 16.10
CA ARG A 265 -13.49 22.96 14.74
C ARG A 265 -14.47 24.08 14.41
N THR A 266 -14.31 24.70 13.25
CA THR A 266 -15.21 25.75 12.72
C THR A 266 -15.93 25.31 11.45
N ASN A 267 -15.41 24.31 10.73
CA ASN A 267 -16.00 23.77 9.51
C ASN A 267 -16.70 22.43 9.77
N ILE A 268 -17.81 22.20 9.10
CA ILE A 268 -18.53 20.91 9.11
C ILE A 268 -17.59 19.78 8.68
N LEU A 269 -17.59 18.69 9.46
CA LEU A 269 -16.94 17.43 9.12
C LEU A 269 -17.96 16.52 8.42
N ALA A 270 -17.76 16.29 7.13
CA ALA A 270 -18.52 15.29 6.39
C ALA A 270 -18.06 13.88 6.78
N LEU A 271 -19.01 12.94 6.88
CA LEU A 271 -18.72 11.55 7.24
C LEU A 271 -19.37 10.63 6.23
N GLU A 272 -18.66 9.62 5.75
CA GLU A 272 -19.22 8.60 4.88
C GLU A 272 -19.05 7.22 5.51
N LYS A 273 -20.15 6.46 5.61
CA LYS A 273 -20.13 5.06 6.07
C LYS A 273 -19.45 4.90 7.43
N CYS A 274 -19.64 5.88 8.31
CA CYS A 274 -19.03 5.90 9.63
C CYS A 274 -20.03 5.37 10.66
N LYS A 275 -19.66 4.29 11.35
CA LYS A 275 -20.37 3.91 12.58
C LYS A 275 -19.97 4.89 13.69
N CYS A 276 -20.95 5.48 14.38
CA CYS A 276 -20.70 6.52 15.37
C CYS A 276 -21.60 6.34 16.60
N ASN A 277 -21.01 6.38 17.80
CA ASN A 277 -21.81 6.60 19.02
C ASN A 277 -22.06 8.10 19.21
N ASN A 278 -23.26 8.47 19.68
CA ASN A 278 -23.69 9.86 19.87
C ASN A 278 -23.92 10.67 18.56
N ILE A 279 -24.67 10.09 17.61
CA ILE A 279 -25.04 10.76 16.36
C ILE A 279 -25.78 12.08 16.60
N ASP A 280 -26.72 12.14 17.55
CA ASP A 280 -27.47 13.38 17.83
C ASP A 280 -26.55 14.54 18.24
N ALA A 281 -25.59 14.28 19.13
CA ALA A 281 -24.62 15.28 19.57
C ALA A 281 -23.73 15.74 18.41
N PHE A 282 -23.24 14.80 17.59
CA PHE A 282 -22.46 15.12 16.41
C PHE A 282 -23.24 16.03 15.44
N LEU A 283 -24.48 15.69 15.11
CA LEU A 283 -25.30 16.46 14.18
C LEU A 283 -25.61 17.86 14.70
N ASN A 284 -25.99 17.97 15.98
CA ASN A 284 -26.26 19.26 16.63
C ASN A 284 -25.02 20.17 16.58
N ASP A 285 -23.85 19.63 16.90
CA ASP A 285 -22.58 20.36 16.80
C ASP A 285 -22.29 20.78 15.36
N MET A 286 -22.35 19.87 14.39
CA MET A 286 -22.08 20.19 12.99
C MET A 286 -23.04 21.27 12.45
N ALA A 287 -24.30 21.28 12.87
CA ALA A 287 -25.26 22.30 12.44
C ALA A 287 -24.87 23.73 12.87
N THR A 288 -24.05 23.90 13.91
CA THR A 288 -23.53 25.21 14.34
C THR A 288 -22.36 25.71 13.48
N LEU A 289 -21.73 24.83 12.70
CA LEU A 289 -20.47 25.10 12.00
C LEU A 289 -20.67 25.60 10.56
N GLU A 290 -19.64 26.19 9.97
CA GLU A 290 -19.67 26.69 8.60
C GLU A 290 -19.52 25.53 7.58
N ALA A 291 -20.27 25.61 6.48
CA ALA A 291 -20.10 24.71 5.35
C ALA A 291 -18.80 25.03 4.61
N LYS A 292 -18.02 24.00 4.29
CA LYS A 292 -16.82 24.15 3.48
C LYS A 292 -16.70 23.00 2.50
N PHE A 293 -16.71 23.33 1.21
CA PHE A 293 -16.59 22.38 0.12
C PHE A 293 -15.30 22.62 -0.65
N ILE A 294 -14.58 21.54 -0.97
CA ILE A 294 -13.37 21.60 -1.79
C ILE A 294 -13.63 20.78 -3.05
N GLY A 295 -13.74 21.49 -4.19
CA GLY A 295 -14.10 20.89 -5.47
C GLY A 295 -15.56 20.44 -5.54
N GLU A 296 -15.91 19.77 -6.64
CA GLU A 296 -17.28 19.34 -6.96
C GLU A 296 -17.62 17.93 -6.47
N TYR A 297 -16.80 17.34 -5.61
CA TYR A 297 -16.99 15.96 -5.18
C TYR A 297 -18.16 15.82 -4.19
N ILE A 298 -19.15 15.02 -4.57
CA ILE A 298 -20.40 14.81 -3.81
C ILE A 298 -20.15 14.26 -2.40
N TRP A 299 -19.07 13.51 -2.18
CA TRP A 299 -18.75 12.93 -0.88
C TRP A 299 -18.37 13.98 0.17
N TYR A 300 -17.82 15.15 -0.21
CA TYR A 300 -17.66 16.29 0.72
C TYR A 300 -18.99 16.89 1.18
N LYS A 301 -20.09 16.57 0.49
CA LYS A 301 -21.45 17.06 0.76
C LYS A 301 -22.33 15.97 1.39
N THR A 302 -21.74 14.89 1.90
CA THR A 302 -22.48 13.75 2.47
C THR A 302 -22.14 13.52 3.94
N ILE A 303 -23.16 13.39 4.78
CA ILE A 303 -23.08 12.89 6.15
C ILE A 303 -23.90 11.61 6.23
N SER A 304 -23.23 10.47 6.07
CA SER A 304 -23.79 9.13 6.14
C SER A 304 -23.23 8.40 7.37
N LEU A 305 -24.09 8.21 8.36
CA LEU A 305 -23.76 7.64 9.66
C LEU A 305 -24.51 6.34 9.90
N ILE A 306 -23.91 5.45 10.69
CA ILE A 306 -24.52 4.18 11.11
C ILE A 306 -24.59 4.16 12.63
N GLY A 307 -25.78 3.96 13.19
CA GLY A 307 -26.01 4.04 14.63
C GLY A 307 -27.43 4.50 14.99
N THR A 308 -27.61 4.84 16.26
CA THR A 308 -28.89 5.35 16.78
C THR A 308 -28.93 6.87 16.70
N ARG A 309 -30.00 7.41 16.10
CA ARG A 309 -30.37 8.83 16.11
C ARG A 309 -31.80 8.97 16.63
N THR A 310 -32.07 10.02 17.38
CA THR A 310 -33.41 10.37 17.88
C THR A 310 -33.93 11.66 17.25
N SER A 311 -35.11 12.12 17.66
CA SER A 311 -35.66 13.42 17.23
C SER A 311 -34.89 14.62 17.81
N ALA A 312 -33.98 14.40 18.76
CA ALA A 312 -33.17 15.45 19.39
C ALA A 312 -32.24 16.21 18.43
N SER A 313 -32.06 15.71 17.20
CA SER A 313 -31.26 16.37 16.15
C SER A 313 -32.06 16.68 14.87
N ASP A 314 -33.40 16.74 14.90
CA ASP A 314 -34.23 17.03 13.71
C ASP A 314 -33.97 18.44 13.15
N ALA A 315 -33.90 19.45 14.01
CA ALA A 315 -33.56 20.82 13.60
C ALA A 315 -32.13 20.92 13.02
N ALA A 316 -31.19 20.14 13.57
CA ALA A 316 -29.82 20.09 13.08
C ALA A 316 -29.73 19.48 11.68
N VAL A 317 -30.49 18.41 11.40
CA VAL A 317 -30.56 17.81 10.06
C VAL A 317 -31.08 18.81 9.03
N GLN A 318 -32.17 19.53 9.34
CA GLN A 318 -32.71 20.56 8.45
C GLN A 318 -31.69 21.68 8.19
N THR A 319 -30.95 22.09 9.22
CA THR A 319 -29.89 23.09 9.11
C THR A 319 -28.72 22.62 8.25
N LEU A 320 -28.30 21.36 8.39
CA LEU A 320 -27.24 20.78 7.55
C LEU A 320 -27.68 20.66 6.09
N GLN A 321 -28.94 20.29 5.85
CA GLN A 321 -29.53 20.22 4.51
C GLN A 321 -29.61 21.59 3.84
N SER A 322 -30.02 22.65 4.56
CA SER A 322 -30.03 24.02 4.03
C SER A 322 -28.62 24.54 3.73
N LYS A 323 -27.61 24.02 4.43
CA LYS A 323 -26.18 24.24 4.17
C LYS A 323 -25.61 23.40 3.01
N GLY A 324 -26.43 22.59 2.34
CA GLY A 324 -26.05 21.81 1.16
C GLY A 324 -25.51 20.41 1.45
N TYR A 325 -25.72 19.86 2.66
CA TYR A 325 -25.34 18.49 2.99
C TYR A 325 -26.50 17.50 2.84
N THR A 326 -26.23 16.35 2.24
CA THR A 326 -27.11 15.19 2.32
C THR A 326 -26.84 14.46 3.63
N VAL A 327 -27.86 14.32 4.49
CA VAL A 327 -27.76 13.58 5.76
C VAL A 327 -28.54 12.27 5.66
N SER A 328 -27.89 11.15 5.94
CA SER A 328 -28.51 9.82 5.97
C SER A 328 -28.03 9.01 7.18
N ILE A 329 -28.98 8.41 7.90
CA ILE A 329 -28.68 7.56 9.05
C ILE A 329 -29.18 6.14 8.78
N THR A 330 -28.28 5.19 8.85
CA THR A 330 -28.62 3.76 8.81
C THR A 330 -28.66 3.23 10.25
N PRO A 331 -29.78 2.65 10.71
CA PRO A 331 -29.83 1.99 12.01
C PRO A 331 -28.74 0.90 12.12
N ALA A 332 -28.13 0.79 13.29
CA ALA A 332 -27.10 -0.22 13.58
C ALA A 332 -27.69 -1.62 13.83
#